data_AF-A0A506Y7K5-F1
#
_entry.id   AF-A0A506Y7K5-F1
#
_cell.length_a   1.000
_cell.length_b   1.000
_cell.length_c   1.000
_cell.angle_alpha   90.00
_cell.angle_beta   90.00
_cell.angle_gamma   90.00
#
_symmetry.space_group_name_H-M   'P 1'
#
loop_
_entity.id
_entity.type
_entity.pdbx_description
1 polymer ?
#
loop_
_entity_poly.entity_id
_entity_poly.type
_entity_poly.pdbx_seq_one_letter_code
_entity_poly.pdbx_strand_id
1 'polypeptide(L)'
;MTDPQAEADPSVCYRHPDRQSWVLCQRCGRTICPECQILAPVGVQCPECVREAGGSVKWQSTSGSKRQQRAARRGARPRWMQSTLSLLHPDSNAPVLTYGILGASVLFWLISLFTQNLGYNGLPFEWLSANSDPATAWQVWRYFTAALAFPGAFSSILFFLLGSVFFFLIAPSAERSFGRGKFLLIFVTGTVVGAAATILVYAEPQSIIYGFGFSGALFGLLAGYFIVQRSMGGVGTQLLIIIALNVMISILFGGNLAMLFGGLIGGGLAAFIIGRFEYRARSRPSTPVAIIVAIWVVAIVAATVRILAT
;
A
#
# COMPACT_ATOMS: atom_id res chain seq x y z
N MET A 1 -11.64 75.87 -14.57
CA MET A 1 -11.91 74.44 -14.29
C MET A 1 -10.63 73.71 -14.61
N THR A 2 -9.82 73.41 -13.58
CA THR A 2 -8.50 72.80 -13.75
C THR A 2 -8.55 71.49 -12.97
N ASP A 3 -8.67 70.38 -13.68
CA ASP A 3 -8.66 69.02 -13.12
C ASP A 3 -7.20 68.58 -12.98
N PRO A 4 -6.67 68.34 -11.76
CA PRO A 4 -5.32 67.85 -11.58
C PRO A 4 -5.37 66.31 -11.58
N GLN A 5 -5.40 65.70 -12.76
CA GLN A 5 -4.96 64.31 -12.89
C GLN A 5 -3.43 64.33 -12.77
N ALA A 6 -2.95 64.35 -11.52
CA ALA A 6 -1.55 64.09 -11.21
C ALA A 6 -1.18 62.76 -11.87
N GLU A 7 -0.21 62.82 -12.77
CA GLU A 7 0.35 61.70 -13.51
C GLU A 7 0.84 60.65 -12.49
N ALA A 8 -0.01 59.67 -12.19
CA ALA A 8 0.28 58.65 -11.20
C ALA A 8 1.38 57.77 -11.79
N ASP A 9 2.56 57.81 -11.17
CA ASP A 9 3.69 56.97 -11.54
C ASP A 9 3.22 55.50 -11.61
N PRO A 10 3.23 54.87 -12.81
CA PRO A 10 2.69 53.52 -13.00
C PRO A 10 3.51 52.46 -12.25
N SER A 11 4.65 52.82 -11.67
CA SER A 11 5.54 51.93 -10.94
C SER A 11 5.24 51.81 -9.44
N VAL A 12 4.25 52.51 -8.89
CA VAL A 12 3.92 52.44 -7.45
C VAL A 12 2.51 51.92 -7.18
N CYS A 13 2.32 51.29 -6.02
CA CYS A 13 1.02 50.76 -5.66
C CYS A 13 0.01 51.88 -5.38
N TYR A 14 -1.19 51.80 -5.96
CA TYR A 14 -2.24 52.81 -5.78
C TYR A 14 -2.70 53.03 -4.30
N ARG A 15 -2.41 52.09 -3.38
CA ARG A 15 -2.66 52.25 -1.92
C ARG A 15 -1.40 52.54 -1.11
N HIS A 16 -0.23 52.25 -1.66
CA HIS A 16 1.06 52.37 -0.98
C HIS A 16 2.04 53.11 -1.91
N PRO A 17 2.04 54.45 -1.90
CA PRO A 17 2.89 55.26 -2.78
C PRO A 17 4.39 55.05 -2.55
N ASP A 18 4.74 54.58 -1.35
CA ASP A 18 6.07 54.22 -0.88
C ASP A 18 6.55 52.82 -1.35
N ARG A 19 5.74 52.08 -2.11
CA ARG A 19 6.07 50.73 -2.58
C ARG A 19 6.02 50.61 -4.09
N GLN A 20 7.17 50.34 -4.68
CA GLN A 20 7.25 50.01 -6.10
C GLN A 20 6.66 48.63 -6.39
N SER A 21 5.88 48.54 -7.46
CA SER A 21 5.31 47.30 -7.98
C SER A 21 5.06 47.43 -9.48
N TRP A 22 5.07 46.30 -10.18
CA TRP A 22 4.81 46.21 -11.62
C TRP A 22 3.65 45.24 -11.90
N VAL A 23 2.99 44.76 -10.84
CA VAL A 23 1.83 43.87 -10.96
C VAL A 23 0.59 44.73 -11.17
N LEU A 24 -0.13 44.48 -12.26
CA LEU A 24 -1.34 45.19 -12.64
C LEU A 24 -2.58 44.35 -12.32
N CYS A 25 -3.61 44.99 -11.77
CA CYS A 25 -4.92 44.38 -11.61
C CYS A 25 -5.50 44.04 -12.99
N GLN A 26 -5.88 42.78 -13.22
CA GLN A 26 -6.43 42.31 -14.49
C GLN A 26 -7.79 42.95 -14.85
N ARG A 27 -8.47 43.58 -13.88
CA ARG A 27 -9.79 44.18 -14.08
C ARG A 27 -9.75 45.69 -14.33
N CYS A 28 -8.97 46.43 -13.54
CA CYS A 28 -8.93 47.89 -13.60
C CYS A 28 -7.59 48.47 -14.06
N GLY A 29 -6.57 47.64 -14.30
CA GLY A 29 -5.26 48.08 -14.76
C GLY A 29 -4.41 48.84 -13.74
N ARG A 30 -4.85 48.98 -12.48
CA ARG A 30 -4.06 49.67 -11.44
C ARG A 30 -2.90 48.82 -10.94
N THR A 31 -1.78 49.47 -10.66
CA THR A 31 -0.58 48.85 -10.06
C THR A 31 -0.80 48.49 -8.58
N ILE A 32 -0.51 47.25 -8.21
CA ILE A 32 -0.77 46.67 -6.88
C ILE A 32 0.48 46.02 -6.29
N CYS A 33 0.80 46.29 -5.02
CA CYS A 33 1.94 45.65 -4.34
C CYS A 33 1.60 44.20 -3.93
N PRO A 34 2.62 43.36 -3.62
CA PRO A 34 2.43 41.97 -3.21
C PRO A 34 1.60 41.77 -1.93
N GLU A 35 1.40 42.82 -1.13
CA GLU A 35 0.52 42.78 0.04
C GLU A 35 -0.93 43.10 -0.31
N CYS A 36 -1.17 43.97 -1.30
CA CYS A 36 -2.52 44.34 -1.75
C CYS A 36 -3.09 43.38 -2.80
N GLN A 37 -2.27 42.50 -3.38
CA GLN A 37 -2.70 41.60 -4.44
C GLN A 37 -3.65 40.50 -3.91
N ILE A 38 -4.74 40.25 -4.63
CA ILE A 38 -5.64 39.13 -4.35
C ILE A 38 -5.55 38.17 -5.54
N LEU A 39 -5.21 36.91 -5.24
CA LEU A 39 -5.18 35.84 -6.24
C LEU A 39 -6.62 35.42 -6.56
N ALA A 40 -7.08 35.71 -7.77
CA ALA A 40 -8.37 35.29 -8.30
C ALA A 40 -8.17 34.17 -9.35
N PRO A 41 -9.22 33.40 -9.68
CA PRO A 41 -9.13 32.33 -10.69
C PRO A 41 -8.63 32.80 -12.07
N VAL A 42 -8.78 34.10 -12.38
CA VAL A 42 -8.39 34.71 -13.66
C VAL A 42 -7.22 35.69 -13.48
N GLY A 43 -6.29 35.37 -12.58
CA GLY A 43 -5.10 36.19 -12.32
C GLY A 43 -5.26 37.13 -11.11
N VAL A 44 -4.46 38.18 -11.08
CA VAL A 44 -4.37 39.07 -9.92
C VAL A 44 -5.40 40.20 -9.99
N GLN A 45 -6.15 40.42 -8.91
CA GLN A 45 -7.14 41.49 -8.80
C GLN A 45 -6.88 42.38 -7.58
N CYS A 46 -7.33 43.65 -7.64
CA CYS A 46 -7.26 44.59 -6.52
C CYS A 46 -8.45 44.44 -5.55
N PRO A 47 -8.30 44.87 -4.29
CA PRO A 47 -9.35 44.78 -3.27
C PRO A 47 -10.67 45.47 -3.62
N GLU A 48 -10.66 46.61 -4.33
CA GLU A 48 -11.91 47.28 -4.73
C GLU A 48 -12.65 46.45 -5.79
N CYS A 49 -11.94 45.97 -6.81
CA CYS A 49 -12.52 45.13 -7.86
C CYS A 49 -13.12 43.84 -7.32
N VAL A 50 -12.53 43.25 -6.26
CA VAL A 50 -13.10 42.06 -5.61
C VAL A 50 -14.32 42.41 -4.77
N ARG A 51 -14.32 43.55 -4.06
CA ARG A 51 -15.50 44.06 -3.33
C ARG A 51 -16.66 44.37 -4.26
N GLU A 52 -16.40 45.00 -5.40
CA GLU A 52 -17.40 45.29 -6.44
C GLU A 52 -17.97 44.02 -7.08
N ALA A 53 -17.18 42.94 -7.14
CA ALA A 53 -17.64 41.63 -7.62
C ALA A 53 -18.49 40.85 -6.58
N GLY A 54 -18.79 41.44 -5.41
CA GLY A 54 -19.50 40.75 -4.33
C GLY A 54 -18.66 39.70 -3.58
N GLY A 55 -17.34 39.66 -3.82
CA GLY A 55 -16.43 38.74 -3.14
C GLY A 55 -16.04 39.25 -1.76
N SER A 56 -16.15 38.39 -0.73
CA SER A 56 -15.50 38.65 0.56
C SER A 56 -14.00 38.42 0.44
N VAL A 57 -13.19 39.48 0.57
CA VAL A 57 -11.73 39.38 0.57
C VAL A 57 -11.27 38.70 1.86
N LYS A 58 -10.97 37.39 1.81
CA LYS A 58 -10.16 36.75 2.86
C LYS A 58 -8.71 37.17 2.67
N TRP A 59 -8.29 38.18 3.44
CA TRP A 59 -6.90 38.59 3.53
C TRP A 59 -6.04 37.43 4.06
N GLN A 60 -5.30 36.77 3.17
CA GLN A 60 -4.20 35.90 3.53
C GLN A 60 -2.91 36.69 3.30
N SER A 61 -2.40 37.35 4.35
CA SER A 61 -1.12 38.05 4.23
C SER A 61 -0.02 37.03 3.91
N THR A 62 0.67 37.24 2.79
CA THR A 62 1.88 36.49 2.41
C THR A 62 3.01 36.65 3.44
N SER A 63 2.93 37.67 4.29
CA SER A 63 3.65 37.73 5.56
C SER A 63 2.95 36.83 6.59
N GLY A 64 3.13 35.51 6.44
CA GLY A 64 2.68 34.53 7.41
C GLY A 64 3.10 34.97 8.82
N SER A 65 2.12 35.18 9.70
CA SER A 65 2.38 35.78 11.01
C SER A 65 3.52 35.03 11.71
N LYS A 66 4.54 35.76 12.19
CA LYS A 66 5.64 35.18 13.00
C LYS A 66 5.10 34.35 14.18
N ARG A 67 3.85 34.57 14.58
CA ARG A 67 3.09 33.83 15.60
C ARG A 67 2.69 32.41 15.15
N GLN A 68 2.23 32.22 13.91
CA GLN A 68 1.96 30.89 13.33
C GLN A 68 3.27 30.09 13.13
N GLN A 69 4.33 30.75 12.69
CA GLN A 69 5.66 30.11 12.58
C GLN A 69 6.23 29.69 13.95
N ARG A 70 6.00 30.47 15.01
CA ARG A 70 6.42 30.10 16.37
C ARG A 70 5.56 29.00 16.99
N ALA A 71 4.26 28.94 16.68
CA ALA A 71 3.38 27.86 17.13
C ALA A 71 3.74 26.51 16.45
N ALA A 72 4.06 26.53 15.15
CA ALA A 72 4.56 25.36 14.43
C ALA A 72 5.89 24.83 15.01
N ARG A 73 6.77 25.72 15.50
CA ARG A 73 8.05 25.35 16.13
C ARG A 73 7.94 24.82 17.55
N ARG A 74 6.88 25.16 18.30
CA ARG A 74 6.68 24.71 19.70
C ARG A 74 6.15 23.29 19.85
N GLY A 75 5.71 22.67 18.76
CA GLY A 75 5.22 21.28 18.73
C GLY A 75 5.69 20.47 17.53
N ALA A 76 6.74 20.93 16.83
CA ALA A 76 7.26 20.23 15.66
C ALA A 76 7.90 18.91 16.10
N ARG A 77 7.15 17.81 15.93
CA ARG A 77 7.71 16.46 15.93
C ARG A 77 8.91 16.41 14.98
N PRO A 78 9.98 15.67 15.29
CA PRO A 78 11.15 15.61 14.43
C PRO A 78 10.77 15.14 13.01
N ARG A 79 11.47 15.62 11.97
CA ARG A 79 11.09 15.40 10.55
C ARG A 79 10.90 13.92 10.20
N TRP A 80 11.72 13.02 10.74
CA TRP A 80 11.55 11.57 10.53
C TRP A 80 10.22 11.04 11.10
N MET A 81 9.74 11.63 12.20
CA MET A 81 8.47 11.28 12.83
C MET A 81 7.27 11.88 12.07
N GLN A 82 7.43 13.04 11.45
CA GLN A 82 6.41 13.61 10.55
C GLN A 82 6.31 12.82 9.24
N SER A 83 7.46 12.44 8.66
CA SER A 83 7.49 11.61 7.45
C SER A 83 6.92 10.21 7.70
N THR A 84 7.17 9.61 8.86
CA THR A 84 6.56 8.31 9.19
C THR A 84 5.06 8.43 9.45
N LEU A 85 4.60 9.47 10.19
CA LEU A 85 3.17 9.69 10.38
C LEU A 85 2.42 10.06 9.10
N SER A 86 3.06 10.76 8.14
CA SER A 86 2.44 11.08 6.86
C SER A 86 2.30 9.87 5.96
N LEU A 87 3.20 8.87 6.08
CA LEU A 87 3.03 7.56 5.45
C LEU A 87 1.79 6.86 6.00
N LEU A 88 1.57 6.88 7.32
CA LEU A 88 0.41 6.25 7.96
C LEU A 88 -0.94 6.95 7.66
N HIS A 89 -0.94 8.16 7.10
CA HIS A 89 -2.19 8.87 6.77
C HIS A 89 -3.03 8.06 5.76
N PRO A 90 -4.36 7.93 5.94
CA PRO A 90 -5.23 7.14 5.06
C PRO A 90 -5.16 7.53 3.58
N ASP A 91 -4.99 8.84 3.31
CA ASP A 91 -4.93 9.40 1.95
C ASP A 91 -3.51 9.41 1.35
N SER A 92 -2.52 8.86 2.05
CA SER A 92 -1.16 8.79 1.51
C SER A 92 -1.08 7.67 0.47
N ASN A 93 -0.58 8.00 -0.72
CA ASN A 93 -0.29 7.03 -1.80
C ASN A 93 0.92 6.13 -1.49
N ALA A 94 1.44 6.16 -0.26
CA ALA A 94 2.56 5.34 0.13
C ALA A 94 2.12 3.90 0.39
N PRO A 95 2.90 2.90 -0.07
CA PRO A 95 2.62 1.49 0.13
C PRO A 95 3.07 1.02 1.53
N VAL A 96 2.35 1.48 2.54
CA VAL A 96 2.68 1.25 3.96
C VAL A 96 2.60 -0.22 4.33
N LEU A 97 1.59 -0.95 3.84
CA LEU A 97 1.43 -2.37 4.16
C LEU A 97 2.59 -3.17 3.58
N THR A 98 2.99 -2.86 2.35
CA THR A 98 4.12 -3.52 1.71
C THR A 98 5.41 -3.34 2.52
N TYR A 99 5.75 -2.10 2.89
CA TYR A 99 6.95 -1.85 3.68
C TYR A 99 6.86 -2.43 5.10
N GLY A 100 5.68 -2.39 5.72
CA GLY A 100 5.44 -3.00 7.02
C GLY A 100 5.61 -4.52 7.00
N ILE A 101 5.00 -5.19 6.03
CA ILE A 101 5.11 -6.65 5.82
C ILE A 101 6.56 -7.02 5.55
N LEU A 102 7.23 -6.32 4.62
CA LEU A 102 8.62 -6.62 4.29
C LEU A 102 9.55 -6.41 5.49
N GLY A 103 9.40 -5.29 6.21
CA GLY A 103 10.18 -5.00 7.42
C GLY A 103 9.96 -6.05 8.53
N ALA A 104 8.71 -6.47 8.74
CA ALA A 104 8.38 -7.53 9.69
C ALA A 104 9.01 -8.87 9.29
N SER A 105 8.94 -9.26 8.01
CA SER A 105 9.56 -10.49 7.51
C SER A 105 11.08 -10.46 7.66
N VAL A 106 11.74 -9.32 7.40
CA VAL A 106 13.19 -9.17 7.63
C VAL A 106 13.52 -9.33 9.11
N LEU A 107 12.76 -8.69 9.99
CA LEU A 107 12.96 -8.81 11.44
C LEU A 107 12.80 -10.26 11.91
N PHE A 108 11.73 -10.95 11.50
CA PHE A 108 11.49 -12.35 11.87
C PHE A 108 12.54 -13.29 11.28
N TRP A 109 12.99 -13.05 10.05
CA TRP A 109 14.06 -13.85 9.46
C TRP A 109 15.38 -13.66 10.22
N LEU A 110 15.73 -12.43 10.62
CA LEU A 110 16.91 -12.18 11.46
C LEU A 110 16.81 -12.88 12.82
N ILE A 111 15.65 -12.78 13.49
CA ILE A 111 15.44 -13.49 14.77
C ILE A 111 15.52 -15.01 14.55
N SER A 112 14.96 -15.52 13.45
CA SER A 112 15.06 -16.94 13.08
C SER A 112 16.50 -17.37 12.84
N LEU A 113 17.30 -16.51 12.20
CA LEU A 113 18.72 -16.75 11.96
C LEU A 113 19.48 -16.88 13.28
N PHE A 114 19.31 -15.93 14.21
CA PHE A 114 19.99 -15.99 15.51
C PHE A 114 19.50 -17.17 16.35
N THR A 115 18.20 -17.39 16.45
CA THR A 115 17.64 -18.48 17.26
C THR A 115 18.03 -19.86 16.73
N GLN A 116 18.16 -20.05 15.42
CA GLN A 116 18.68 -21.29 14.84
C GLN A 116 20.14 -21.53 15.22
N ASN A 117 21.00 -20.50 15.15
CA ASN A 117 22.42 -20.62 15.52
C ASN A 117 22.65 -20.77 17.04
N LEU A 118 21.69 -20.35 17.86
CA LEU A 118 21.73 -20.50 19.32
C LEU A 118 21.12 -21.82 19.83
N GLY A 119 20.66 -22.71 18.93
CA GLY A 119 20.07 -24.00 19.30
C GLY A 119 18.59 -23.95 19.68
N TYR A 120 17.87 -22.86 19.38
CA TYR A 120 16.44 -22.71 19.63
C TYR A 120 15.56 -23.01 18.40
N ASN A 121 16.00 -23.86 17.46
CA ASN A 121 15.19 -24.33 16.31
C ASN A 121 14.59 -23.23 15.40
N GLY A 122 15.06 -21.98 15.43
CA GLY A 122 14.55 -20.93 14.53
C GLY A 122 13.14 -20.42 14.88
N LEU A 123 12.91 -20.02 16.14
CA LEU A 123 11.59 -19.81 16.76
C LEU A 123 10.55 -18.96 15.98
N PRO A 124 10.88 -17.89 15.23
CA PRO A 124 9.87 -17.22 14.41
C PRO A 124 9.38 -18.10 13.25
N PHE A 125 10.27 -18.80 12.57
CA PHE A 125 9.89 -19.72 11.50
C PHE A 125 9.02 -20.85 12.05
N GLU A 126 9.45 -21.46 13.16
CA GLU A 126 8.77 -22.60 13.76
C GLU A 126 7.40 -22.25 14.34
N TRP A 127 7.14 -21.01 14.75
CA TRP A 127 5.84 -20.60 15.30
C TRP A 127 4.89 -19.97 14.28
N LEU A 128 5.42 -19.38 13.21
CA LEU A 128 4.63 -18.60 12.25
C LEU A 128 4.37 -19.34 10.94
N SER A 129 5.20 -20.31 10.55
CA SER A 129 4.98 -21.09 9.32
C SER A 129 3.80 -22.04 9.47
N ALA A 130 3.06 -22.24 8.38
CA ALA A 130 2.09 -23.33 8.31
C ALA A 130 2.86 -24.65 8.23
N ASN A 131 2.49 -25.63 9.05
CA ASN A 131 3.15 -26.92 9.05
C ASN A 131 2.13 -28.07 9.10
N SER A 132 2.58 -29.29 8.81
CA SER A 132 1.75 -30.50 8.84
C SER A 132 1.87 -31.30 10.14
N ASP A 133 2.34 -30.71 11.25
CA ASP A 133 2.45 -31.39 12.53
C ASP A 133 1.06 -31.55 13.19
N PRO A 134 0.58 -32.79 13.45
CA PRO A 134 -0.68 -33.03 14.15
C PRO A 134 -0.80 -32.34 15.51
N ALA A 135 0.31 -32.17 16.25
CA ALA A 135 0.32 -31.51 17.55
C ALA A 135 -0.02 -30.01 17.46
N THR A 136 0.21 -29.39 16.30
CA THR A 136 -0.04 -27.96 16.07
C THR A 136 -1.20 -27.69 15.11
N ALA A 137 -1.99 -28.70 14.77
CA ALA A 137 -3.11 -28.59 13.81
C ALA A 137 -4.19 -27.56 14.22
N TRP A 138 -4.33 -27.27 15.52
CA TRP A 138 -5.26 -26.27 16.05
C TRP A 138 -4.75 -24.82 15.91
N GLN A 139 -3.49 -24.62 15.54
CA GLN A 139 -2.82 -23.32 15.48
C GLN A 139 -3.13 -22.59 14.16
N VAL A 140 -4.41 -22.23 13.97
CA VAL A 140 -4.93 -21.66 12.71
C VAL A 140 -4.27 -20.35 12.27
N TRP A 141 -3.63 -19.61 13.18
CA TRP A 141 -2.92 -18.36 12.83
C TRP A 141 -1.75 -18.61 11.88
N ARG A 142 -1.16 -19.82 11.88
CA ARG A 142 -0.02 -20.19 11.05
C ARG A 142 -0.28 -20.03 9.55
N TYR A 143 -1.51 -20.26 9.11
CA TYR A 143 -1.91 -20.05 7.72
C TYR A 143 -1.90 -18.58 7.31
N PHE A 144 -2.12 -17.67 8.26
CA PHE A 144 -2.10 -16.22 8.03
C PHE A 144 -0.68 -15.66 8.13
N THR A 145 0.10 -16.15 9.10
CA THR A 145 1.46 -15.69 9.36
C THR A 145 2.52 -16.32 8.47
N ALA A 146 2.19 -17.37 7.71
CA ALA A 146 3.11 -18.07 6.81
C ALA A 146 3.89 -17.14 5.87
N ALA A 147 3.27 -16.05 5.40
CA ALA A 147 3.95 -15.09 4.52
C ALA A 147 5.10 -14.32 5.20
N LEU A 148 5.12 -14.27 6.53
CA LEU A 148 6.13 -13.59 7.32
C LEU A 148 7.25 -14.53 7.79
N ALA A 149 7.06 -15.84 7.61
CA ALA A 149 7.99 -16.87 8.06
C ALA A 149 8.98 -17.26 6.95
N PHE A 150 10.26 -17.33 7.30
CA PHE A 150 11.33 -17.83 6.41
C PHE A 150 12.34 -18.64 7.23
N PRO A 151 12.93 -19.72 6.66
CA PRO A 151 13.93 -20.51 7.36
C PRO A 151 15.17 -19.66 7.72
N GLY A 152 15.62 -19.77 8.96
CA GLY A 152 16.72 -19.00 9.55
C GLY A 152 18.11 -19.55 9.27
N ALA A 153 18.38 -20.03 8.05
CA ALA A 153 19.67 -20.59 7.68
C ALA A 153 20.40 -19.72 6.66
N PHE A 154 21.74 -19.74 6.67
CA PHE A 154 22.51 -19.10 5.60
C PHE A 154 22.28 -19.78 4.25
N SER A 155 21.99 -21.08 4.22
CA SER A 155 21.63 -21.80 2.99
C SER A 155 20.32 -21.31 2.37
N SER A 156 19.39 -20.78 3.17
CA SER A 156 18.10 -20.24 2.71
C SER A 156 18.12 -18.73 2.43
N ILE A 157 19.27 -18.05 2.59
CA ILE A 157 19.36 -16.59 2.39
C ILE A 157 18.94 -16.16 0.99
N LEU A 158 19.35 -16.93 -0.04
CA LEU A 158 19.02 -16.60 -1.43
C LEU A 158 17.52 -16.69 -1.68
N PHE A 159 16.85 -17.69 -1.11
CA PHE A 159 15.39 -17.83 -1.19
C PHE A 159 14.67 -16.66 -0.50
N PHE A 160 15.13 -16.28 0.69
CA PHE A 160 14.59 -15.13 1.42
C PHE A 160 14.78 -13.81 0.64
N LEU A 161 15.99 -13.55 0.14
CA LEU A 161 16.29 -12.35 -0.63
C LEU A 161 15.48 -12.29 -1.92
N LEU A 162 15.42 -13.39 -2.66
CA LEU A 162 14.70 -13.46 -3.92
C LEU A 162 13.19 -13.22 -3.71
N GLY A 163 12.59 -13.89 -2.72
CA GLY A 163 11.19 -13.67 -2.35
C GLY A 163 10.93 -12.22 -1.93
N SER A 164 11.83 -11.64 -1.15
CA SER A 164 11.74 -10.25 -0.67
C SER A 164 11.86 -9.23 -1.80
N VAL A 165 12.78 -9.45 -2.75
CA VAL A 165 12.95 -8.59 -3.92
C VAL A 165 11.70 -8.65 -4.82
N PHE A 166 11.20 -9.84 -5.13
CA PHE A 166 9.98 -9.96 -5.94
C PHE A 166 8.77 -9.33 -5.24
N PHE A 167 8.64 -9.52 -3.93
CA PHE A 167 7.62 -8.85 -3.14
C PHE A 167 7.76 -7.32 -3.22
N PHE A 168 8.97 -6.79 -3.02
CA PHE A 168 9.24 -5.36 -3.11
C PHE A 168 8.98 -4.78 -4.51
N LEU A 169 9.18 -5.54 -5.58
CA LEU A 169 8.93 -5.07 -6.95
C LEU A 169 7.43 -5.02 -7.28
N ILE A 170 6.65 -6.00 -6.80
CA ILE A 170 5.25 -6.18 -7.21
C ILE A 170 4.28 -5.53 -6.21
N ALA A 171 4.48 -5.74 -4.92
CA ALA A 171 3.52 -5.36 -3.89
C ALA A 171 3.27 -3.85 -3.76
N PRO A 172 4.27 -2.95 -3.91
CA PRO A 172 4.03 -1.50 -3.85
C PRO A 172 3.12 -1.00 -4.97
N SER A 173 3.23 -1.61 -6.15
CA SER A 173 2.31 -1.34 -7.25
C SER A 173 0.92 -1.86 -6.87
N ALA A 174 0.83 -3.10 -6.38
CA ALA A 174 -0.42 -3.77 -6.02
C ALA A 174 -1.22 -2.98 -4.99
N GLU A 175 -0.55 -2.51 -3.95
CA GLU A 175 -1.16 -1.73 -2.88
C GLU A 175 -1.72 -0.40 -3.39
N ARG A 176 -1.02 0.28 -4.31
CA ARG A 176 -1.48 1.53 -4.91
C ARG A 176 -2.63 1.32 -5.88
N SER A 177 -2.62 0.23 -6.66
CA SER A 177 -3.68 -0.07 -7.63
C SER A 177 -4.98 -0.53 -6.97
N PHE A 178 -4.90 -1.41 -5.96
CA PHE A 178 -6.09 -1.95 -5.28
C PHE A 178 -6.56 -1.10 -4.10
N GLY A 179 -5.67 -0.30 -3.51
CA GLY A 179 -5.88 0.29 -2.20
C GLY A 179 -5.62 -0.71 -1.07
N ARG A 180 -5.36 -0.18 0.13
CA ARG A 180 -4.83 -0.93 1.28
C ARG A 180 -5.70 -2.12 1.71
N GLY A 181 -7.02 -1.93 1.80
CA GLY A 181 -7.93 -2.99 2.26
C GLY A 181 -8.05 -4.17 1.30
N LYS A 182 -8.22 -3.88 0.00
CA LYS A 182 -8.32 -4.92 -1.04
C LYS A 182 -6.99 -5.64 -1.24
N PHE A 183 -5.88 -4.89 -1.22
CA PHE A 183 -4.54 -5.47 -1.22
C PHE A 183 -4.36 -6.46 -0.07
N LEU A 184 -4.70 -6.08 1.16
CA LEU A 184 -4.58 -6.95 2.32
C LEU A 184 -5.45 -8.20 2.19
N LEU A 185 -6.70 -8.07 1.74
CA LEU A 185 -7.59 -9.22 1.54
C LEU A 185 -7.04 -10.21 0.50
N ILE A 186 -6.56 -9.72 -0.64
CA ILE A 186 -5.99 -10.56 -1.70
C ILE A 186 -4.69 -11.20 -1.22
N PHE A 187 -3.82 -10.42 -0.56
CA PHE A 187 -2.56 -10.89 0.03
C PHE A 187 -2.82 -12.03 1.01
N VAL A 188 -3.67 -11.81 2.01
CA VAL A 188 -3.98 -12.81 3.04
C VAL A 188 -4.66 -14.03 2.43
N THR A 189 -5.56 -13.85 1.46
CA THR A 189 -6.21 -15.00 0.80
C THR A 189 -5.19 -15.84 0.02
N GLY A 190 -4.27 -15.20 -0.70
CA GLY A 190 -3.18 -15.90 -1.38
C GLY A 190 -2.29 -16.66 -0.39
N THR A 191 -1.96 -16.06 0.76
CA THR A 191 -1.19 -16.72 1.82
C THR A 191 -1.92 -17.92 2.40
N VAL A 192 -3.16 -17.76 2.84
CA VAL A 192 -3.94 -18.81 3.52
C VAL A 192 -4.20 -19.98 2.59
N VAL A 193 -4.69 -19.71 1.37
CA VAL A 193 -5.00 -20.77 0.40
C VAL A 193 -3.73 -21.43 -0.12
N GLY A 194 -2.64 -20.68 -0.33
CA GLY A 194 -1.34 -21.24 -0.66
C GLY A 194 -0.79 -22.16 0.43
N ALA A 195 -0.78 -21.70 1.69
CA ALA A 195 -0.33 -22.48 2.83
C ALA A 195 -1.18 -23.76 3.02
N ALA A 196 -2.49 -23.66 2.87
CA ALA A 196 -3.39 -24.82 2.89
C ALA A 196 -3.09 -25.79 1.74
N ALA A 197 -2.86 -25.29 0.53
CA ALA A 197 -2.52 -26.13 -0.62
C ALA A 197 -1.21 -26.90 -0.41
N THR A 198 -0.19 -26.30 0.21
CA THR A 198 1.04 -27.00 0.60
C THR A 198 0.76 -28.22 1.46
N ILE A 199 -0.05 -28.05 2.50
CA ILE A 199 -0.38 -29.14 3.43
C ILE A 199 -1.24 -30.18 2.72
N LEU A 200 -2.23 -29.76 1.93
CA LEU A 200 -3.11 -30.67 1.20
C LEU A 200 -2.36 -31.58 0.23
N VAL A 201 -1.35 -31.05 -0.47
CA VAL A 201 -0.63 -31.77 -1.52
C VAL A 201 0.53 -32.59 -0.98
N TYR A 202 1.28 -32.04 -0.01
CA TYR A 202 2.57 -32.62 0.38
C TYR A 202 2.59 -33.27 1.77
N ALA A 203 1.56 -33.09 2.62
CA ALA A 203 1.58 -33.68 3.96
C ALA A 203 1.70 -35.22 3.91
N GLU A 204 2.66 -35.74 4.68
CA GLU A 204 3.02 -37.15 4.78
C GLU A 204 3.25 -37.56 6.26
N PRO A 205 2.99 -38.82 6.66
CA PRO A 205 3.05 -39.25 8.07
C PRO A 205 4.44 -39.17 8.73
N GLN A 206 5.51 -39.21 7.93
CA GLN A 206 6.89 -39.34 8.41
C GLN A 206 7.69 -38.04 8.27
N SER A 207 7.09 -36.97 7.71
CA SER A 207 7.79 -35.70 7.50
C SER A 207 6.89 -34.50 7.77
N ILE A 208 7.43 -33.51 8.49
CA ILE A 208 6.73 -32.24 8.69
C ILE A 208 7.01 -31.35 7.49
N ILE A 209 5.96 -31.00 6.76
CA ILE A 209 6.01 -30.10 5.62
C ILE A 209 5.68 -28.69 6.08
N TYR A 210 6.40 -27.71 5.53
CA TYR A 210 6.20 -26.30 5.84
C TYR A 210 5.72 -25.51 4.62
N GLY A 211 4.67 -24.71 4.81
CA GLY A 211 4.21 -23.66 3.89
C GLY A 211 4.63 -22.29 4.42
N PHE A 212 5.44 -21.56 3.66
CA PHE A 212 6.06 -20.32 4.11
C PHE A 212 6.47 -19.37 2.98
N GLY A 213 6.72 -18.12 3.34
CA GLY A 213 7.24 -17.09 2.46
C GLY A 213 6.20 -16.40 1.57
N PHE A 214 6.67 -15.49 0.71
CA PHE A 214 5.79 -14.60 -0.04
C PHE A 214 5.12 -15.23 -1.26
N SER A 215 5.50 -16.43 -1.69
CA SER A 215 5.07 -17.02 -2.97
C SER A 215 3.54 -17.09 -3.11
N GLY A 216 2.83 -17.63 -2.12
CA GLY A 216 1.37 -17.70 -2.15
C GLY A 216 0.70 -16.32 -2.29
N ALA A 217 1.19 -15.34 -1.53
CA ALA A 217 0.67 -13.97 -1.58
C ALA A 217 0.99 -13.26 -2.91
N LEU A 218 2.23 -13.39 -3.39
CA LEU A 218 2.72 -12.80 -4.63
C LEU A 218 1.91 -13.28 -5.84
N PHE A 219 1.72 -14.60 -5.95
CA PHE A 219 0.92 -15.18 -7.02
C PHE A 219 -0.55 -14.82 -6.89
N GLY A 220 -1.08 -14.69 -5.68
CA GLY A 220 -2.41 -14.15 -5.46
C GLY A 220 -2.58 -12.71 -5.96
N LEU A 221 -1.61 -11.83 -5.70
CA LEU A 221 -1.60 -10.44 -6.18
C LEU A 221 -1.46 -10.38 -7.72
N LEU A 222 -0.58 -11.19 -8.30
CA LEU A 222 -0.41 -11.29 -9.76
C LEU A 222 -1.68 -11.79 -10.47
N ALA A 223 -2.34 -12.81 -9.91
CA ALA A 223 -3.62 -13.29 -10.40
C ALA A 223 -4.71 -12.21 -10.30
N GLY A 224 -4.76 -11.49 -9.18
CA GLY A 224 -5.70 -10.39 -9.00
C GLY A 224 -5.51 -9.28 -10.04
N TYR A 225 -4.26 -8.92 -10.33
CA TYR A 225 -3.92 -7.99 -11.39
C TYR A 225 -4.38 -8.46 -12.76
N PHE A 226 -4.13 -9.72 -13.08
CA PHE A 226 -4.53 -10.30 -14.36
C PHE A 226 -6.05 -10.24 -14.53
N ILE A 227 -6.82 -10.59 -13.50
CA ILE A 227 -8.29 -10.56 -13.53
C ILE A 227 -8.81 -9.13 -13.72
N VAL A 228 -8.26 -8.16 -12.99
CA VAL A 228 -8.66 -6.75 -13.11
C VAL A 228 -8.31 -6.22 -14.50
N GLN A 229 -7.10 -6.47 -15.01
CA GLN A 229 -6.71 -6.02 -16.35
C GLN A 229 -7.60 -6.64 -17.45
N ARG A 230 -7.90 -7.94 -17.34
CA ARG A 230 -8.79 -8.64 -18.27
C ARG A 230 -10.21 -8.09 -18.23
N SER A 231 -10.71 -7.73 -17.05
CA SER A 231 -12.05 -7.15 -16.88
C SER A 231 -12.20 -5.77 -17.54
N MET A 232 -11.10 -5.04 -17.70
CA MET A 232 -11.05 -3.74 -18.39
C MET A 232 -10.76 -3.87 -19.90
N GLY A 233 -10.72 -5.09 -20.44
CA GLY A 233 -10.39 -5.33 -21.86
C GLY A 233 -8.91 -5.21 -22.21
N GLY A 234 -8.02 -5.11 -21.22
CA GLY A 234 -6.58 -5.02 -21.42
C GLY A 234 -5.93 -6.34 -21.84
N VAL A 235 -4.81 -6.25 -22.56
CA VAL A 235 -3.99 -7.40 -22.96
C VAL A 235 -3.01 -7.75 -21.83
N GLY A 236 -3.28 -8.84 -21.12
CA GLY A 236 -2.51 -9.29 -19.95
C GLY A 236 -1.25 -10.10 -20.27
N THR A 237 -0.74 -10.07 -21.51
CA THR A 237 0.39 -10.92 -21.93
C THR A 237 1.65 -10.69 -21.09
N GLN A 238 1.94 -9.44 -20.72
CA GLN A 238 3.09 -9.13 -19.86
C GLN A 238 2.96 -9.77 -18.47
N LEU A 239 1.76 -9.75 -17.87
CA LEU A 239 1.51 -10.41 -16.58
C LEU A 239 1.65 -11.93 -16.70
N LEU A 240 1.16 -12.52 -17.78
CA LEU A 240 1.33 -13.96 -18.03
C LEU A 240 2.79 -14.35 -18.17
N ILE A 241 3.60 -13.54 -18.85
CA ILE A 241 5.05 -13.73 -18.95
C ILE A 241 5.70 -13.65 -17.57
N ILE A 242 5.35 -12.65 -16.75
CA ILE A 242 5.88 -12.52 -15.38
C ILE A 242 5.49 -13.73 -14.52
N ILE A 243 4.23 -14.17 -14.58
CA ILE A 243 3.75 -15.36 -13.86
C ILE A 243 4.54 -16.59 -14.31
N ALA A 244 4.67 -16.81 -15.63
CA ALA A 244 5.41 -17.95 -16.18
C ALA A 244 6.89 -17.94 -15.78
N LEU A 245 7.53 -16.77 -15.83
CA LEU A 245 8.92 -16.61 -15.39
C LEU A 245 9.07 -16.92 -13.89
N ASN A 246 8.17 -16.43 -13.04
CA ASN A 246 8.20 -16.72 -11.60
C ASN A 246 7.96 -18.21 -11.32
N VAL A 247 7.09 -18.89 -12.07
CA VAL A 247 6.91 -20.35 -11.99
C VAL A 247 8.20 -21.07 -12.37
N MET A 248 8.81 -20.68 -13.50
CA MET A 248 10.06 -21.28 -13.97
C MET A 248 11.17 -21.12 -12.93
N ILE A 249 11.34 -19.92 -12.37
CA ILE A 249 12.29 -19.67 -11.27
C ILE A 249 11.96 -20.54 -10.06
N SER A 250 10.68 -20.65 -9.68
CA SER A 250 10.27 -21.50 -8.56
C SER A 250 10.65 -22.97 -8.80
N ILE A 251 10.53 -23.49 -10.02
CA ILE A 251 10.93 -24.86 -10.36
C ILE A 251 12.46 -25.03 -10.26
N LEU A 252 13.22 -24.07 -10.80
CA LEU A 252 14.68 -24.12 -10.82
C LEU A 252 15.33 -24.07 -9.42
N PHE A 253 14.69 -23.37 -8.48
CA PHE A 253 15.22 -23.16 -7.12
C PHE A 253 14.48 -23.97 -6.04
N GLY A 254 13.74 -25.03 -6.42
CA GLY A 254 13.09 -25.94 -5.47
C GLY A 254 11.95 -25.31 -4.66
N GLY A 255 11.24 -24.34 -5.24
CA GLY A 255 10.11 -23.66 -4.62
C GLY A 255 8.85 -24.53 -4.54
N ASN A 256 7.99 -24.19 -3.57
CA ASN A 256 6.77 -24.92 -3.28
C ASN A 256 5.65 -24.60 -4.30
N LEU A 257 5.44 -25.51 -5.27
CA LEU A 257 4.45 -25.32 -6.34
C LEU A 257 3.01 -25.31 -5.81
N ALA A 258 2.70 -26.14 -4.81
CA ALA A 258 1.36 -26.14 -4.22
C ALA A 258 1.02 -24.78 -3.59
N MET A 259 1.98 -24.15 -2.89
CA MET A 259 1.79 -22.81 -2.32
C MET A 259 1.57 -21.75 -3.40
N LEU A 260 2.36 -21.83 -4.46
CA LEU A 260 2.28 -20.93 -5.62
C LEU A 260 0.90 -21.01 -6.28
N PHE A 261 0.47 -22.21 -6.67
CA PHE A 261 -0.80 -22.40 -7.37
C PHE A 261 -2.00 -22.17 -6.46
N GLY A 262 -1.94 -22.60 -5.20
CA GLY A 262 -2.96 -22.28 -4.20
C GLY A 262 -3.11 -20.77 -4.00
N GLY A 263 -1.99 -20.04 -3.97
CA GLY A 263 -1.96 -18.59 -3.92
C GLY A 263 -2.58 -17.93 -5.16
N LEU A 264 -2.20 -18.39 -6.36
CA LEU A 264 -2.75 -17.91 -7.64
C LEU A 264 -4.27 -18.07 -7.68
N ILE A 265 -4.78 -19.24 -7.31
CA ILE A 265 -6.21 -19.54 -7.28
C ILE A 265 -6.92 -18.71 -6.20
N GLY A 266 -6.40 -18.71 -4.97
CA GLY A 266 -7.00 -18.02 -3.84
C GLY A 266 -7.07 -16.51 -4.02
N GLY A 267 -5.95 -15.87 -4.36
CA GLY A 267 -5.90 -14.42 -4.58
C GLY A 267 -6.67 -14.00 -5.84
N GLY A 268 -6.64 -14.83 -6.90
CA GLY A 268 -7.47 -14.60 -8.08
C GLY A 268 -8.96 -14.63 -7.77
N LEU A 269 -9.43 -15.64 -7.03
CA LEU A 269 -10.82 -15.73 -6.57
C LEU A 269 -11.21 -14.53 -5.70
N ALA A 270 -10.35 -14.12 -4.76
CA ALA A 270 -10.60 -12.94 -3.94
C ALA A 270 -10.76 -11.67 -4.78
N ALA A 271 -9.86 -11.44 -5.73
CA ALA A 271 -9.93 -10.29 -6.63
C ALA A 271 -11.20 -10.31 -7.51
N PHE A 272 -11.55 -11.49 -8.05
CA PHE A 272 -12.76 -11.69 -8.83
C PHE A 272 -14.02 -11.39 -8.02
N ILE A 273 -14.12 -11.91 -6.79
CA ILE A 273 -15.24 -11.67 -5.87
C ILE A 273 -15.35 -10.17 -5.58
N ILE A 274 -14.26 -9.53 -5.16
CA ILE A 274 -14.25 -8.10 -4.84
C ILE A 274 -14.75 -7.28 -6.05
N GLY A 275 -14.17 -7.50 -7.23
CA GLY A 275 -14.58 -6.80 -8.45
C GLY A 275 -16.04 -7.06 -8.82
N ARG A 276 -16.53 -8.29 -8.66
CA ARG A 276 -17.92 -8.66 -9.01
C ARG A 276 -18.97 -7.96 -8.14
N PHE A 277 -18.67 -7.74 -6.86
CA PHE A 277 -19.58 -7.12 -5.90
C PHE A 277 -19.45 -5.59 -5.85
N GLU A 278 -18.35 -5.01 -6.31
CA GLU A 278 -18.16 -3.55 -6.37
C GLU A 278 -19.10 -2.88 -7.39
N TYR A 279 -19.38 -3.55 -8.52
CA TYR A 279 -20.28 -3.03 -9.56
C TYR A 279 -21.78 -3.31 -9.32
N ARG A 280 -22.15 -4.03 -8.24
CA ARG A 280 -23.56 -4.33 -7.94
C ARG A 280 -24.15 -3.25 -7.02
N ALA A 281 -25.11 -2.49 -7.56
CA ALA A 281 -25.81 -1.39 -6.86
C ALA A 281 -26.55 -1.77 -5.56
N ARG A 282 -26.65 -3.06 -5.21
CA ARG A 282 -27.43 -3.56 -4.05
C ARG A 282 -26.66 -4.48 -3.10
N SER A 283 -25.37 -4.72 -3.32
CA SER A 283 -24.59 -5.56 -2.41
C SER A 283 -24.09 -4.76 -1.21
N ARG A 284 -24.26 -5.34 -0.02
CA ARG A 284 -23.60 -4.82 1.19
C ARG A 284 -22.09 -4.99 1.03
N PRO A 285 -21.27 -4.02 1.49
CA PRO A 285 -19.81 -4.10 1.39
C PRO A 285 -19.22 -5.29 2.18
N SER A 286 -19.98 -5.86 3.14
CA SER A 286 -19.56 -7.02 3.92
C SER A 286 -19.69 -8.36 3.19
N THR A 287 -20.53 -8.47 2.14
CA THR A 287 -20.78 -9.71 1.42
C THR A 287 -19.50 -10.31 0.78
N PRO A 288 -18.68 -9.56 0.01
CA PRO A 288 -17.45 -10.13 -0.56
C PRO A 288 -16.47 -10.60 0.52
N VAL A 289 -16.36 -9.87 1.63
CA VAL A 289 -15.49 -10.26 2.75
C VAL A 289 -15.98 -11.56 3.40
N ALA A 290 -17.29 -11.72 3.61
CA ALA A 290 -17.85 -12.94 4.18
C ALA A 290 -17.58 -14.18 3.30
N ILE A 291 -17.68 -14.03 1.97
CA ILE A 291 -17.36 -15.13 1.04
C ILE A 291 -15.87 -15.47 1.10
N ILE A 292 -14.98 -14.46 1.14
CA ILE A 292 -13.54 -14.67 1.26
C ILE A 292 -13.18 -15.37 2.58
N VAL A 293 -13.79 -14.97 3.69
CA VAL A 293 -13.60 -15.63 4.99
C VAL A 293 -14.10 -17.08 4.95
N ALA A 294 -15.22 -17.36 4.28
CA ALA A 294 -15.69 -18.73 4.09
C ALA A 294 -14.67 -19.58 3.29
N ILE A 295 -14.02 -19.01 2.27
CA ILE A 295 -12.94 -19.68 1.53
C ILE A 295 -11.77 -20.00 2.47
N TRP A 296 -11.39 -19.07 3.37
CA TRP A 296 -10.33 -19.32 4.36
C TRP A 296 -10.68 -20.47 5.28
N VAL A 297 -11.91 -20.48 5.83
CA VAL A 297 -12.38 -21.54 6.73
C VAL A 297 -12.35 -22.88 6.02
N VAL A 298 -12.88 -22.98 4.79
CA VAL A 298 -12.86 -24.24 4.02
C VAL A 298 -11.44 -24.72 3.75
N ALA A 299 -10.54 -23.82 3.34
CA ALA A 299 -9.14 -24.16 3.05
C ALA A 299 -8.41 -24.67 4.31
N ILE A 300 -8.57 -23.98 5.44
CA ILE A 300 -7.96 -24.35 6.72
C ILE A 300 -8.53 -25.68 7.22
N VAL A 301 -9.85 -25.85 7.23
CA VAL A 301 -10.49 -27.10 7.67
C VAL A 301 -10.03 -28.27 6.81
N ALA A 302 -9.98 -28.11 5.49
CA ALA A 302 -9.50 -29.18 4.59
C ALA A 302 -8.04 -29.55 4.90
N ALA A 303 -7.17 -28.56 5.14
CA ALA A 303 -5.79 -28.80 5.52
C ALA A 303 -5.67 -29.47 6.89
N THR A 304 -6.45 -29.04 7.89
CA THR A 304 -6.48 -29.66 9.22
C THR A 304 -6.96 -31.12 9.15
N VAL A 305 -8.01 -31.41 8.38
CA VAL A 305 -8.49 -32.78 8.17
C VAL A 305 -7.41 -33.63 7.51
N ARG A 306 -6.66 -33.07 6.54
CA ARG A 306 -5.54 -33.77 5.91
C ARG A 306 -4.44 -34.12 6.91
N ILE A 307 -4.07 -33.19 7.80
CA ILE A 307 -3.06 -33.42 8.85
C ILE A 307 -3.51 -34.53 9.80
N LEU A 308 -4.79 -34.55 10.20
CA LEU A 308 -5.30 -35.57 11.11
C LEU A 308 -5.47 -36.95 10.45
N ALA A 309 -5.42 -37.02 9.12
CA ALA A 309 -5.53 -38.24 8.34
C ALA A 309 -4.18 -38.85 7.97
N THR A 310 -3.07 -38.16 8.21
CA THR A 310 -1.69 -38.66 8.02
C THR A 310 -1.14 -39.21 9.33
#